data_AF-A0A7Y3K316-F1
#
_entry.id   AF-A0A7Y3K316-F1
#
_cell.length_a   1.000
_cell.length_b   1.000
_cell.length_c   1.000
_cell.angle_alpha   90.00
_cell.angle_beta   90.00
_cell.angle_gamma   90.00
#
_symmetry.space_group_name_H-M   'P 1'
#
loop_
_entity.id
_entity.type
_entity.pdbx_description
1 polymer ?
#
loop_
_entity_poly.entity_id
_entity_poly.type
_entity_poly.pdbx_seq_one_letter_code
_entity_poly.pdbx_strand_id
1 'polypeptide(L)'
;MSITTTDASKLAEEYRALAKLAGWGLHPDKIASNHLRSALVKKSDWTPEAADELLFLAREYGAFMLRNALALAAALEIEDGRAGY
;
A
#
# COMPACT_ATOMS: atom_id res chain seq x y z
N MET A 1 -10.60 4.07 -27.72
CA MET A 1 -10.56 4.23 -26.25
C MET A 1 -9.11 4.16 -25.82
N SER A 2 -8.52 5.27 -25.41
CA SER A 2 -7.17 5.28 -24.84
C SER A 2 -7.28 4.74 -23.42
N ILE A 3 -6.77 3.53 -23.19
CA ILE A 3 -6.56 3.01 -21.84
C ILE A 3 -5.48 3.89 -21.24
N THR A 4 -5.85 4.81 -20.36
CA THR A 4 -4.88 5.50 -19.51
C THR A 4 -4.28 4.44 -18.60
N THR A 5 -3.16 3.87 -19.03
CA THR A 5 -2.31 3.06 -18.17
C THR A 5 -1.82 3.99 -17.06
N THR A 6 -2.41 3.88 -15.88
CA THR A 6 -1.83 4.41 -14.65
C THR A 6 -0.45 3.78 -14.52
N ASP A 7 0.57 4.54 -14.89
CA ASP A 7 1.95 4.08 -14.82
C ASP A 7 2.32 3.98 -13.33
N ALA A 8 2.27 2.76 -12.80
CA ALA A 8 2.60 2.47 -11.40
C ALA A 8 3.99 2.96 -10.99
N SER A 9 4.88 3.20 -11.96
CA SER A 9 6.20 3.81 -11.74
C SER A 9 6.08 5.25 -11.26
N LYS A 10 5.15 6.03 -11.85
CA LYS A 10 4.83 7.40 -11.44
C LYS A 10 4.15 7.41 -10.07
N LEU A 11 3.25 6.46 -9.84
CA LEU A 11 2.59 6.30 -8.54
C LEU A 11 3.63 5.99 -7.44
N ALA A 12 4.61 5.13 -7.72
CA ALA A 12 5.67 4.82 -6.77
C ALA A 12 6.59 6.02 -6.47
N GLU A 13 6.88 6.88 -7.45
CA GLU A 13 7.61 8.13 -7.21
C GLU A 13 6.80 9.12 -6.38
N GLU A 14 5.51 9.28 -6.69
CA GLU A 14 4.60 10.15 -5.96
C GLU A 14 4.47 9.72 -4.49
N TYR A 15 4.26 8.43 -4.23
CA TYR A 15 4.20 7.91 -2.87
C TYR A 15 5.54 7.99 -2.13
N ARG A 16 6.68 7.86 -2.82
CA ARG A 16 8.01 8.12 -2.20
C ARG A 16 8.18 9.58 -1.81
N ALA A 17 7.68 10.51 -2.61
CA ALA A 17 7.72 11.94 -2.31
C ALA A 17 6.82 12.28 -1.12
N LEU A 18 5.58 11.74 -1.10
CA LEU A 18 4.64 11.89 0.02
C LEU A 18 5.20 11.29 1.31
N ALA A 19 5.81 10.10 1.25
CA ALA A 19 6.44 9.47 2.41
C ALA A 19 7.58 10.33 2.98
N LYS A 20 8.42 10.91 2.12
CA LYS A 20 9.45 11.87 2.54
C LYS A 20 8.84 13.11 3.19
N LEU A 21 7.81 13.71 2.59
CA LEU A 21 7.12 14.89 3.13
C LEU A 21 6.45 14.60 4.48
N ALA A 22 5.88 13.41 4.65
CA ALA A 22 5.24 12.97 5.88
C ALA A 22 6.25 12.58 6.99
N GLY A 23 7.56 12.64 6.71
CA GLY A 23 8.60 12.20 7.63
C GLY A 23 8.57 10.70 7.89
N TRP A 24 7.93 9.92 7.01
CA TRP A 24 7.99 8.47 7.07
C TRP A 24 9.38 8.07 6.61
N GLY A 25 10.25 7.85 7.60
CA GLY A 25 11.59 7.35 7.33
C GLY A 25 11.50 6.12 6.44
N LEU A 26 12.13 6.19 5.25
CA LEU A 26 12.31 5.06 4.33
C LEU A 26 13.33 4.11 4.96
N HIS A 27 12.96 3.53 6.10
CA HIS A 27 13.83 2.74 6.95
C HIS A 27 13.41 1.27 6.83
N PRO A 28 14.28 0.37 6.33
CA PRO A 28 13.98 -1.05 6.14
C PRO A 28 13.81 -1.83 7.46
N ASP A 29 13.91 -1.17 8.60
CA ASP A 29 13.99 -1.75 9.93
C ASP A 29 12.63 -1.87 10.65
N LYS A 30 12.53 -2.85 11.57
CA LYS A 30 11.29 -3.19 12.32
C LYS A 30 10.62 -1.99 12.99
N ILE A 31 11.39 -0.98 13.40
CA ILE A 31 10.89 0.25 14.03
C ILE A 31 10.02 1.07 13.05
N ALA A 32 10.38 1.10 11.76
CA ALA A 32 9.55 1.74 10.73
C ALA A 32 8.21 1.02 10.55
N SER A 33 8.18 -0.31 10.73
CA SER A 33 6.93 -1.09 10.64
C SER A 33 5.93 -0.71 11.71
N ASN A 34 6.36 -0.55 12.96
CA ASN A 34 5.45 -0.23 14.06
C ASN A 34 4.90 1.19 13.93
N HIS A 35 5.70 2.12 13.42
CA HIS A 35 5.24 3.47 13.10
C HIS A 35 4.27 3.49 11.92
N LEU A 36 4.55 2.75 10.84
CA LEU A 36 3.65 2.64 9.69
C LEU A 36 2.33 1.95 10.04
N ARG A 37 2.37 0.84 10.80
CA ARG A 37 1.18 0.17 11.34
C ARG A 37 0.34 1.13 12.16
N SER A 38 0.98 1.85 13.08
CA SER A 38 0.30 2.84 13.92
C SER A 38 -0.30 3.98 13.10
N ALA A 39 0.36 4.40 12.02
CA ALA A 39 -0.15 5.42 11.13
C ALA A 39 -1.37 4.93 10.35
N LEU A 40 -1.33 3.71 9.81
CA LEU A 40 -2.47 3.09 9.10
C LEU A 40 -3.71 3.00 10.00
N VAL A 41 -3.54 2.48 11.22
CA VAL A 41 -4.64 2.30 12.17
C VAL A 41 -5.19 3.64 12.67
N LYS A 42 -4.33 4.62 12.98
CA LYS A 42 -4.77 5.87 13.62
C LYS A 42 -5.22 6.96 12.64
N LYS A 43 -4.72 6.95 11.40
CA LYS A 43 -4.93 8.05 10.44
C LYS A 43 -5.74 7.64 9.21
N SER A 44 -5.95 6.35 9.02
CA SER A 44 -6.55 5.84 7.79
C SER A 44 -7.61 4.78 8.05
N ASP A 45 -8.07 4.69 9.31
CA ASP A 45 -9.14 3.82 9.80
C ASP A 45 -8.96 2.32 9.53
N TRP A 46 -7.71 1.87 9.30
CA TRP A 46 -7.43 0.45 9.10
C TRP A 46 -7.60 -0.33 10.40
N THR A 47 -8.17 -1.53 10.31
CA THR A 47 -8.06 -2.48 11.41
C THR A 47 -6.59 -2.85 11.65
N PRO A 48 -6.20 -3.18 12.90
CA PRO A 48 -4.83 -3.62 13.22
C PRO A 48 -4.39 -4.82 12.36
N GLU A 49 -5.30 -5.76 12.10
CA GLU A 49 -5.08 -6.95 11.30
C GLU A 49 -4.85 -6.60 9.82
N ALA A 50 -5.69 -5.75 9.23
CA ALA A 50 -5.51 -5.32 7.85
C ALA A 50 -4.22 -4.51 7.64
N ALA A 51 -3.84 -3.69 8.63
CA ALA A 51 -2.56 -2.98 8.61
C ALA A 51 -1.36 -3.95 8.62
N ASP A 52 -1.45 -5.04 9.38
CA ASP A 52 -0.40 -6.08 9.42
C ASP A 52 -0.32 -6.86 8.10
N GLU A 53 -1.46 -7.24 7.52
CA GLU A 53 -1.51 -7.90 6.21
C GLU A 53 -0.92 -7.01 5.11
N LEU A 54 -1.28 -5.72 5.08
CA LEU A 54 -0.77 -4.77 4.09
C LEU A 54 0.75 -4.59 4.20
N LEU A 55 1.27 -4.48 5.43
CA LEU A 55 2.71 -4.39 5.67
C LEU A 55 3.44 -5.67 5.27
N PHE A 56 2.85 -6.83 5.56
CA PHE A 56 3.40 -8.12 5.12
C PHE A 56 3.48 -8.19 3.60
N LEU A 57 2.39 -7.86 2.88
CA LEU A 57 2.37 -7.90 1.42
C LEU A 57 3.40 -6.95 0.80
N ALA A 58 3.51 -5.72 1.33
CA ALA A 58 4.46 -4.73 0.85
C ALA A 58 5.92 -5.16 1.07
N ARG A 59 6.21 -5.87 2.16
CA ARG A 59 7.56 -6.32 2.51
C ARG A 59 7.98 -7.58 1.76
N GLU A 60 7.14 -8.59 1.76
CA GLU A 60 7.48 -9.91 1.22
C GLU A 60 7.35 -9.96 -0.29
N TYR A 61 6.37 -9.24 -0.86
CA TYR A 61 6.08 -9.33 -2.29
C TYR A 61 6.37 -8.03 -3.07
N GLY A 62 6.54 -6.92 -2.37
CA GLY A 62 6.92 -5.64 -2.97
C GLY A 62 5.88 -5.06 -3.96
N ALA A 63 6.25 -3.94 -4.58
CA ALA A 63 5.34 -3.18 -5.43
C ALA A 63 4.88 -3.92 -6.71
N PHE A 64 5.68 -4.86 -7.21
CA PHE A 64 5.32 -5.64 -8.40
C PHE A 64 4.07 -6.50 -8.15
N MET A 65 4.03 -7.24 -7.04
CA MET A 65 2.89 -8.09 -6.71
C MET A 65 1.64 -7.26 -6.42
N LEU A 66 1.80 -6.16 -5.66
CA LEU A 66 0.69 -5.26 -5.33
C LEU A 66 0.04 -4.64 -6.58
N ARG A 67 0.84 -4.28 -7.59
CA ARG A 67 0.32 -3.78 -8.87
C ARG A 67 -0.55 -4.83 -9.59
N ASN A 68 -0.10 -6.08 -9.59
CA ASN A 68 -0.85 -7.17 -10.21
C ASN A 68 -2.11 -7.52 -9.41
N ALA A 69 -2.05 -7.47 -8.08
CA ALA A 69 -3.22 -7.65 -7.22
C ALA A 69 -4.30 -6.59 -7.49
N LEU A 70 -3.92 -5.31 -7.63
CA LEU A 70 -4.87 -4.24 -8.01
C LEU A 70 -5.48 -4.48 -9.40
N ALA A 71 -4.67 -4.87 -10.38
CA ALA A 71 -5.17 -5.15 -11.73
C ALA A 71 -6.17 -6.31 -11.74
N LEU A 72 -5.93 -7.35 -10.92
CA LEU A 72 -6.84 -8.48 -10.76
C LEU A 72 -8.13 -8.07 -10.04
N ALA A 73 -8.05 -7.29 -8.96
CA ALA A 73 -9.23 -6.80 -8.24
C ALA A 73 -10.13 -5.96 -9.16
N ALA A 74 -9.55 -5.06 -9.96
CA ALA A 74 -10.27 -4.28 -10.95
C ALA A 74 -10.91 -5.16 -12.03
N ALA A 75 -10.20 -6.17 -12.54
CA ALA A 75 -10.74 -7.09 -13.54
C ALA A 75 -11.87 -7.99 -12.99
N LEU A 76 -11.88 -8.23 -11.67
CA LEU A 76 -12.89 -9.04 -10.98
C LEU A 76 -14.01 -8.19 -10.37
N GLU A 77 -13.99 -6.87 -10.53
CA GLU A 77 -14.94 -5.92 -9.94
C GLU A 77 -15.04 -6.06 -8.41
N ILE A 78 -13.91 -6.33 -7.75
CA ILE A 78 -13.81 -6.40 -6.29
C ILE A 78 -13.27 -5.07 -5.78
N GLU A 79 -14.14 -4.29 -5.15
CA GLU A 79 -13.77 -3.06 -4.44
C GLU A 79 -13.20 -3.43 -3.07
N ASP A 80 -14.00 -4.14 -2.27
CA ASP A 80 -13.68 -4.50 -0.89
C ASP A 80 -13.31 -5.99 -0.79
N GLY A 81 -12.06 -6.27 -0.42
CA GLY A 81 -11.63 -7.64 -0.13
C GLY A 81 -12.25 -8.17 1.16
N ARG A 82 -12.14 -9.50 1.38
CA ARG A 82 -12.67 -10.19 2.57
C ARG A 82 -12.17 -9.65 3.92
N ALA A 83 -11.05 -8.93 3.91
CA ALA A 83 -10.43 -8.38 5.10
C ALA A 83 -11.19 -7.17 5.65
N GLY A 84 -12.15 -6.61 4.89
CA GLY A 84 -13.06 -5.54 5.35
C GLY A 84 -12.31 -4.41 6.03
N TYR A 85 -11.78 -3.49 5.23
CA TYR A 85 -11.02 -2.27 5.60
C TYR A 85 -10.80 -2.00 7.10
#